data_AF-A0A7V5RZN7-F1
#
_entry.id   AF-A0A7V5RZN7-F1
#
_cell.length_a   1.000
_cell.length_b   1.000
_cell.length_c   1.000
_cell.angle_alpha   90.00
_cell.angle_beta   90.00
_cell.angle_gamma   90.00
#
_symmetry.space_group_name_H-M   'P 1'
#
loop_
_entity.id
_entity.type
_entity.pdbx_description
1 polymer ?
#
loop_
_entity_poly.entity_id
_entity_poly.type
_entity_poly.pdbx_seq_one_letter_code
_entity_poly.pdbx_strand_id
1 'polypeptide(L)'
;MIPFELTVKVELHSDLHIAGVGRTAALIDRCIERDAQGRPYIPSTSFKGRVRAHYERLMHALGYDMKNCKPPAPGNMCNDPNDLCPACALFGSPVQQS
;
A
#
# COMPACT_ATOMS: atom_id res chain seq x y z
N MET A 1 -0.62 18.94 -13.70
CA MET A 1 -1.31 18.66 -12.43
C MET A 1 -0.69 19.56 -11.38
N ILE A 2 -1.47 20.32 -10.60
CA ILE A 2 -0.92 21.21 -9.57
C ILE A 2 -0.55 20.35 -8.35
N PRO A 3 0.67 20.47 -7.80
CA PRO A 3 1.04 19.74 -6.59
C PRO A 3 0.13 20.15 -5.43
N PHE A 4 -0.31 19.17 -4.65
CA PHE A 4 -1.11 19.39 -3.46
C PHE A 4 -0.61 18.51 -2.32
N GLU A 5 -0.88 18.94 -1.09
CA GLU A 5 -0.54 18.21 0.12
C GLU A 5 -1.82 17.74 0.83
N LEU A 6 -1.78 16.52 1.36
CA LEU A 6 -2.86 15.95 2.18
C LEU A 6 -2.29 15.58 3.55
N THR A 7 -2.79 16.23 4.61
CA THR A 7 -2.54 15.83 5.99
C THR A 7 -3.70 14.99 6.49
N VAL A 8 -3.40 13.78 6.98
CA VAL A 8 -4.42 12.86 7.49
C VAL A 8 -4.14 12.56 8.96
N LYS A 9 -5.18 12.62 9.79
CA LYS A 9 -5.17 12.15 11.17
C LYS A 9 -5.96 10.84 11.24
N VAL A 10 -5.41 9.85 11.92
CA VAL A 10 -6.02 8.53 12.10
C VAL A 10 -6.34 8.31 13.57
N GLU A 11 -7.50 7.73 13.82
CA GLU A 11 -7.94 7.26 15.13
C GLU A 11 -8.18 5.74 15.03
N LEU A 12 -7.72 5.00 16.03
CA LEU A 12 -7.91 3.56 16.07
C LEU A 12 -9.24 3.25 16.75
N HIS A 13 -10.19 2.73 15.99
CA HIS A 13 -11.49 2.29 16.51
C HIS A 13 -11.46 0.87 17.08
N SER A 14 -10.38 0.13 16.80
CA SER A 14 -10.11 -1.22 17.27
C SER A 14 -8.60 -1.43 17.38
N ASP A 15 -8.21 -2.58 17.94
CA ASP A 15 -6.80 -2.97 18.02
C ASP A 15 -6.16 -3.01 16.62
N LEU A 16 -4.94 -2.48 16.52
CA LEU A 16 -4.14 -2.45 15.28
C LEU A 16 -2.99 -3.45 15.40
N HIS A 17 -2.88 -4.34 14.42
CA HIS A 17 -1.75 -5.23 14.27
C HIS A 17 -1.16 -5.13 12.86
N ILE A 18 0.07 -4.64 12.77
CA ILE A 18 0.89 -4.68 11.55
C ILE A 18 2.13 -5.50 11.90
N ALA A 19 2.29 -6.65 11.25
CA ALA A 19 3.39 -7.55 11.53
C ALA A 19 4.73 -6.87 11.25
N GLY A 20 5.67 -7.09 12.15
CA GLY A 20 6.99 -6.48 12.09
C GLY A 20 8.00 -7.25 12.94
N VAL A 21 9.28 -6.95 12.73
CA VAL A 21 10.37 -7.59 13.49
C VAL A 21 10.32 -7.25 14.99
N GLY A 22 9.78 -6.07 15.32
CA GLY A 22 9.49 -5.61 16.67
C GLY A 22 10.60 -5.85 17.69
N ARG A 23 10.21 -6.07 18.96
CA ARG A 23 11.10 -6.57 20.01
C ARG A 23 10.54 -7.91 20.46
N THR A 24 11.28 -8.98 20.18
CA THR A 24 10.93 -10.31 20.66
C THR A 24 10.94 -10.32 22.18
N ALA A 25 9.86 -10.80 22.78
CA ALA A 25 9.74 -11.05 24.21
C ALA A 25 9.25 -12.49 24.39
N ALA A 26 9.66 -13.13 25.49
CA ALA A 26 9.10 -14.43 25.84
C ALA A 26 7.57 -14.31 25.91
N LEU A 27 6.86 -15.30 25.36
CA LEU A 27 5.39 -15.38 25.30
C LEU A 27 4.71 -14.47 24.25
N ILE A 28 5.44 -13.84 23.32
CA ILE A 28 4.83 -13.12 22.19
C ILE A 28 5.07 -13.87 20.89
N ASP A 29 4.00 -14.43 20.30
CA ASP A 29 4.08 -15.17 19.03
C ASP A 29 4.23 -14.25 17.81
N ARG A 30 3.57 -13.08 17.82
CA ARG A 30 3.54 -12.14 16.70
C ARG A 30 3.78 -10.71 17.16
N CYS A 31 4.95 -10.19 16.82
CA CYS A 31 5.32 -8.82 17.11
C CYS A 31 4.66 -7.83 16.14
N ILE A 32 4.54 -6.58 16.61
CA ILE A 32 4.12 -5.45 15.78
C ILE A 32 5.32 -4.65 15.29
N GLU A 33 5.12 -3.96 14.18
CA GLU A 33 6.04 -3.01 13.57
C GLU A 33 6.25 -1.77 14.47
N ARG A 34 7.50 -1.35 14.65
CA ARG A 34 7.90 -0.28 15.57
C ARG A 34 9.01 0.59 14.97
N ASP A 35 9.03 1.86 15.34
CA ASP A 35 10.10 2.78 14.96
C ASP A 35 11.39 2.52 15.77
N ALA A 36 12.44 3.28 15.48
CA ALA A 36 13.74 3.17 16.16
C ALA A 36 13.66 3.50 17.67
N GLN A 37 12.59 4.18 18.12
CA GLN A 37 12.32 4.48 19.53
C GLN A 37 11.41 3.44 20.18
N GLY A 38 11.00 2.40 19.45
CA GLY A 38 10.16 1.32 19.96
C GLY A 38 8.66 1.65 19.99
N ARG A 39 8.21 2.74 19.35
CA ARG A 39 6.80 3.11 19.28
C ARG A 39 6.12 2.41 18.11
N PRO A 40 4.86 1.93 18.27
CA PRO A 40 4.11 1.41 17.13
C PRO A 40 3.88 2.51 16.10
N TYR A 41 4.02 2.17 14.82
CA TYR A 41 3.71 3.08 13.72
C TYR A 41 3.02 2.33 12.57
N ILE A 42 2.39 3.09 11.67
CA ILE A 42 1.84 2.55 10.42
C ILE A 42 2.87 2.80 9.32
N PRO A 43 3.48 1.76 8.73
CA PRO A 43 4.41 1.95 7.63
C PRO A 43 3.74 2.56 6.41
N SER A 44 4.44 3.46 5.74
CA SER A 44 3.99 4.08 4.50
C SER A 44 3.69 3.03 3.41
N THR A 45 4.45 1.92 3.40
CA THR A 45 4.23 0.79 2.48
C THR A 45 2.92 0.06 2.77
N SER A 46 2.61 -0.20 4.04
CA SER A 46 1.32 -0.79 4.45
C SER A 46 0.15 0.13 4.12
N PHE A 47 0.29 1.43 4.40
CA PHE A 47 -0.73 2.43 4.06
C PHE A 47 -0.97 2.50 2.55
N LYS A 48 0.10 2.72 1.76
CA LYS A 48 0.03 2.75 0.29
C LYS A 48 -0.60 1.48 -0.28
N GLY A 49 -0.16 0.31 0.19
CA GLY A 49 -0.67 -0.99 -0.27
C GLY A 49 -2.17 -1.15 0.00
N ARG A 50 -2.63 -0.73 1.19
CA ARG A 50 -4.05 -0.83 1.53
C ARG A 50 -4.90 0.14 0.73
N VAL A 51 -4.48 1.40 0.60
CA VAL A 51 -5.17 2.41 -0.21
C VAL A 51 -5.23 1.97 -1.67
N ARG A 52 -4.12 1.48 -2.23
CA ARG A 52 -4.06 0.94 -3.59
C ARG A 52 -5.07 -0.19 -3.80
N ALA A 53 -5.13 -1.18 -2.91
CA ALA A 53 -6.06 -2.31 -3.02
C ALA A 53 -7.53 -1.86 -2.99
N HIS A 54 -7.87 -0.84 -2.18
CA HIS A 54 -9.22 -0.28 -2.16
C HIS A 54 -9.52 0.52 -3.44
N TYR A 55 -8.56 1.30 -3.92
CA TYR A 55 -8.67 2.04 -5.18
C TYR A 55 -8.89 1.10 -6.38
N GLU A 56 -8.13 0.01 -6.48
CA GLU A 56 -8.29 -1.00 -7.55
C GLU A 56 -9.70 -1.61 -7.53
N ARG A 57 -10.21 -1.99 -6.35
CA ARG A 57 -11.59 -2.50 -6.20
C ARG A 57 -12.63 -1.47 -6.65
N LEU A 58 -12.44 -0.21 -6.29
CA LEU A 58 -13.34 0.88 -6.69
C LEU A 58 -13.32 1.08 -8.21
N MET A 59 -12.14 1.10 -8.83
CA MET A 59 -12.00 1.26 -10.28
C MET A 59 -12.67 0.10 -11.04
N HIS A 60 -12.50 -1.13 -10.57
CA HIS A 60 -13.21 -2.29 -11.12
C HIS A 60 -14.73 -2.15 -11.00
N ALA A 61 -15.23 -1.76 -9.81
CA ALA A 61 -16.66 -1.60 -9.58
C ALA A 61 -17.29 -0.48 -10.44
N LEU A 62 -16.50 0.56 -10.76
CA LEU A 62 -16.92 1.66 -11.62
C LEU A 62 -16.74 1.38 -13.13
N GLY A 63 -16.22 0.21 -13.51
CA GLY A 63 -16.06 -0.19 -14.91
C GLY A 63 -14.87 0.46 -15.63
N TYR A 64 -13.85 0.94 -14.90
CA TYR A 64 -12.63 1.45 -15.52
C TYR A 64 -11.82 0.32 -16.17
N ASP A 65 -11.18 0.63 -17.29
CA ASP A 65 -10.22 -0.27 -17.94
C ASP A 65 -8.94 -0.37 -17.09
N MET A 66 -8.75 -1.55 -16.49
CA MET A 66 -7.59 -1.86 -15.66
C MET A 66 -6.43 -2.46 -16.47
N LYS A 67 -6.48 -2.46 -17.80
CA LYS A 67 -5.40 -2.90 -18.72
C LYS A 67 -4.90 -4.31 -18.45
N ASN A 68 -5.79 -5.21 -18.00
CA ASN A 68 -5.44 -6.57 -17.56
C ASN A 68 -4.31 -6.62 -16.51
N CYS A 69 -4.08 -5.54 -15.76
CA CYS A 69 -3.11 -5.46 -14.69
C CYS A 69 -3.53 -6.38 -13.53
N LYS A 70 -2.68 -7.33 -13.16
CA LYS A 70 -2.94 -8.33 -12.10
C LYS A 70 -1.88 -8.22 -10.99
N PRO A 71 -2.03 -7.27 -10.06
CA PRO A 71 -1.20 -7.22 -8.86
C PRO A 71 -1.41 -8.47 -7.97
N PRO A 72 -0.48 -8.79 -7.06
CA PRO A 72 0.73 -8.05 -6.70
C PRO A 72 2.01 -8.50 -7.46
N ALA A 73 1.90 -9.48 -8.34
CA ALA A 73 3.07 -10.03 -9.04
C ALA A 73 3.56 -9.05 -10.12
N PRO A 74 4.80 -8.52 -10.05
CA PRO A 74 5.29 -7.51 -10.99
C PRO A 74 5.14 -7.95 -12.45
N GLY A 75 5.48 -9.20 -12.79
CA GLY A 75 5.40 -9.71 -14.16
C GLY A 75 3.99 -9.69 -14.80
N ASN A 76 2.94 -9.48 -14.01
CA ASN A 76 1.57 -9.36 -14.50
C ASN A 76 0.99 -7.93 -14.39
N MET A 77 1.83 -6.93 -14.10
CA MET A 77 1.44 -5.53 -13.97
C MET A 77 1.85 -4.71 -15.20
N CYS A 78 1.29 -3.50 -15.35
CA CYS A 78 1.62 -2.60 -16.45
C CYS A 78 3.13 -2.36 -16.55
N ASN A 79 3.68 -2.43 -17.77
CA ASN A 79 5.10 -2.19 -18.02
C ASN A 79 5.34 -0.87 -18.77
N ASP A 80 4.48 -0.53 -19.72
CA ASP A 80 4.61 0.69 -20.53
C ASP A 80 4.28 1.96 -19.72
N PRO A 81 5.23 2.90 -19.53
CA PRO A 81 4.98 4.17 -18.85
C PRO A 81 3.94 5.06 -19.54
N ASN A 82 3.72 4.89 -20.83
CA ASN A 82 2.76 5.66 -21.61
C ASN A 82 1.35 5.04 -21.61
N ASP A 83 1.20 3.79 -21.17
CA ASP A 83 -0.08 3.06 -21.12
C ASP A 83 -0.26 2.35 -19.76
N LEU A 84 -0.48 3.16 -18.72
CA LEU A 84 -0.71 2.69 -17.36
C LEU A 84 -2.21 2.62 -17.05
N CYS A 85 -2.62 1.57 -16.31
CA CYS A 85 -3.94 1.58 -15.68
C CYS A 85 -4.02 2.68 -14.59
N PRO A 86 -5.22 3.12 -14.19
CA PRO A 86 -5.38 4.19 -13.19
C PRO A 86 -4.61 3.95 -11.89
N ALA A 87 -4.53 2.69 -11.43
CA ALA A 87 -3.79 2.34 -10.22
C ALA A 87 -2.26 2.48 -10.40
N CYS A 88 -1.70 2.02 -11.52
CA CYS A 88 -0.28 2.17 -11.78
C CYS A 88 0.11 3.62 -12.07
N ALA A 89 -0.78 4.42 -12.67
CA ALA A 89 -0.56 5.86 -12.86
C ALA A 89 -0.44 6.61 -11.53
N LEU A 90 -1.24 6.25 -10.52
CA LEU A 90 -1.22 6.91 -9.21
C LEU A 90 -0.14 6.37 -8.27
N PHE A 91 0.04 5.04 -8.22
CA PHE A 91 0.91 4.38 -7.24
C PHE A 91 2.25 3.90 -7.81
N GLY A 92 2.46 4.00 -9.12
CA GLY A 92 3.58 3.42 -9.85
C GLY A 92 3.39 1.93 -10.16
N SER A 93 4.12 1.43 -11.16
CA SER A 93 4.26 -0.01 -11.41
C SER A 93 5.61 -0.52 -10.86
N PRO A 94 5.64 -1.61 -10.08
CA PRO A 94 6.89 -2.20 -9.60
C PRO A 94 7.85 -2.65 -10.72
N VAL A 95 7.32 -3.00 -11.90
CA VAL A 95 8.12 -3.41 -13.06
C VAL A 95 9.01 -2.27 -13.57
N GLN A 96 8.60 -1.03 -13.34
CA GLN A 96 9.30 0.16 -13.81
C GLN A 96 10.40 0.63 -12.83
N GLN A 97 10.55 -0.04 -11.69
CA GLN A 97 11.50 0.32 -10.64
C GLN A 97 12.74 -0.58 -10.59
N SER A 98 12.92 -1.46 -11.58
CA SER A 98 14.10 -2.33 -11.73
C SER A 98 15.17 -1.73 -12.64
#